data_AF-A0A257ZJH5-F1
#
_entry.id   AF-A0A257ZJH5-F1
#
_cell.length_a   1.000
_cell.length_b   1.000
_cell.length_c   1.000
_cell.angle_alpha   90.00
_cell.angle_beta   90.00
_cell.angle_gamma   90.00
#
_symmetry.space_group_name_H-M   'P 1'
#
loop_
_entity.id
_entity.type
_entity.pdbx_description
1 polymer ?
#
loop_
_entity_poly.entity_id
_entity_poly.type
_entity_poly.pdbx_seq_one_letter_code
_entity_poly.pdbx_strand_id
1 'polypeptide(L)'
;VTVARHSGRPIVPVAMATRNRIQLKSWDRASLNLPFGRGAAVAGAPIWVDRDVDEAGLQAARDLVQTRLEEVTARAEAMVGRGPGASEGGSR
;
A
#
# COMPACT_ATOMS: atom_id res chain seq x y z
N VAL A 1 -5.44 12.10 -1.14
CA VAL A 1 -6.70 12.41 -0.42
C VAL A 1 -7.47 13.57 -1.07
N THR A 2 -6.81 14.66 -1.46
CA THR A 2 -7.44 15.86 -2.09
C THR A 2 -8.31 15.56 -3.33
N VAL A 3 -7.86 14.67 -4.23
CA VAL A 3 -8.65 14.28 -5.41
C VAL A 3 -9.95 13.54 -5.03
N ALA A 4 -9.93 12.70 -4.00
CA ALA A 4 -11.12 11.99 -3.52
C ALA A 4 -12.14 12.97 -2.91
N ARG A 5 -11.66 13.91 -2.09
CA ARG A 5 -12.49 14.99 -1.51
C ARG A 5 -13.21 15.82 -2.57
N HIS A 6 -12.50 16.25 -3.61
CA HIS A 6 -13.12 17.08 -4.67
C HIS A 6 -14.05 16.30 -5.60
N SER A 7 -13.77 15.01 -5.83
CA SER A 7 -14.54 14.17 -6.75
C SER A 7 -15.66 13.36 -6.09
N GLY A 8 -15.68 13.26 -4.76
CA GLY A 8 -16.64 12.44 -4.00
C GLY A 8 -16.47 10.93 -4.21
N ARG A 9 -15.39 10.48 -4.87
CA ARG A 9 -15.12 9.05 -5.12
C ARG A 9 -14.30 8.44 -3.98
N PRO A 10 -14.56 7.17 -3.64
CA PRO A 10 -13.83 6.49 -2.59
C PRO A 10 -12.37 6.23 -3.00
N ILE A 11 -11.48 6.21 -2.00
CA ILE A 11 -10.11 5.73 -2.14
C ILE A 11 -10.13 4.22 -1.89
N VAL A 12 -9.76 3.41 -2.88
CA VAL A 12 -9.65 1.95 -2.72
C VAL A 12 -8.17 1.60 -2.52
N PRO A 13 -7.76 1.16 -1.31
CA PRO A 13 -6.39 0.74 -1.06
C PRO A 13 -6.15 -0.63 -1.71
N VAL A 14 -5.09 -0.73 -2.52
CA VAL A 14 -4.71 -1.98 -3.20
C VAL A 14 -3.21 -2.19 -3.03
N ALA A 15 -2.81 -3.39 -2.65
CA ALA A 15 -1.41 -3.81 -2.63
C ALA A 15 -1.21 -5.07 -3.45
N MET A 16 -0.03 -5.18 -4.06
CA MET A 16 0.41 -6.36 -4.78
C MET A 16 1.76 -6.80 -4.22
N ALA A 17 1.90 -8.10 -3.96
CA ALA A 17 3.15 -8.72 -3.55
C ALA A 17 3.46 -9.90 -4.46
N THR A 18 4.73 -10.10 -4.79
CA THR A 18 5.21 -11.29 -5.50
C THR A 18 6.32 -11.96 -4.71
N ARG A 19 6.42 -13.28 -4.84
CA ARG A 19 7.46 -14.07 -4.15
C ARG A 19 8.87 -13.79 -4.69
N ASN A 20 8.99 -13.43 -5.97
CA ASN A 20 10.26 -13.28 -6.66
C ASN A 20 10.43 -11.81 -7.09
N ARG A 21 11.00 -10.96 -6.23
CA ARG A 21 11.34 -9.56 -6.58
C ARG A 21 12.80 -9.26 -6.36
N ILE A 22 13.42 -8.57 -7.31
CA ILE A 22 14.70 -7.89 -7.11
C ILE A 22 14.35 -6.45 -6.75
N GLN A 23 14.69 -6.02 -5.52
CA GLN A 23 14.64 -4.60 -5.17
C GLN A 23 15.91 -3.94 -5.68
N LEU A 24 15.78 -3.17 -6.77
CA LEU A 24 16.87 -2.34 -7.24
C LEU A 24 17.05 -1.17 -6.26
N LYS A 25 18.26 -0.98 -5.73
CA LYS A 25 18.65 0.18 -4.91
C LYS A 25 18.77 1.44 -5.79
N SER A 26 17.69 1.83 -6.44
CA SER A 26 17.58 3.07 -7.20
C SER A 26 16.48 3.95 -6.62
N TRP A 27 16.51 5.23 -6.95
CA TRP A 27 15.72 6.34 -6.39
C TRP A 27 14.18 6.16 -6.46
N ASP A 28 13.67 5.22 -7.27
CA ASP A 28 12.23 4.88 -7.35
C ASP A 28 11.85 3.57 -6.63
N ARG A 29 12.80 2.87 -5.96
CA ARG A 29 12.57 1.59 -5.24
C ARG A 29 11.76 0.55 -6.03
N ALA A 30 11.80 0.63 -7.37
CA ALA A 30 11.02 -0.20 -8.28
C ALA A 30 11.35 -1.69 -8.04
N SER A 31 10.34 -2.44 -7.63
CA SER A 31 10.46 -3.90 -7.48
C SER A 31 10.31 -4.53 -8.87
N LEU A 32 11.42 -5.00 -9.44
CA LEU A 32 11.36 -5.77 -10.68
C LEU A 32 10.78 -7.15 -10.33
N ASN A 33 9.51 -7.35 -10.67
CA ASN A 33 8.83 -8.64 -10.53
C ASN A 33 9.41 -9.60 -11.56
N LEU A 34 10.14 -10.62 -11.11
CA LEU A 34 10.61 -11.67 -12.00
C LEU A 34 9.39 -12.46 -12.53
N PRO A 35 9.28 -12.69 -13.85
CA PRO A 35 8.22 -13.54 -14.37
C PRO A 35 8.31 -14.95 -13.76
N PHE A 36 7.17 -15.64 -13.66
CA PHE A 36 7.02 -17.00 -13.13
C PHE A 36 7.01 -17.18 -11.59
N GLY A 37 6.88 -16.10 -10.81
CA GLY A 37 6.66 -16.16 -9.36
C GLY A 37 5.17 -16.13 -8.96
N ARG A 38 4.79 -16.79 -7.87
CA ARG A 38 3.46 -16.61 -7.24
C ARG A 38 3.31 -15.16 -6.77
N GLY A 39 2.22 -14.51 -7.15
CA GLY A 39 1.84 -13.17 -6.73
C GLY A 39 0.48 -13.16 -6.05
N ALA A 40 0.26 -12.19 -5.17
CA ALA A 40 -1.00 -11.92 -4.51
C ALA A 40 -1.34 -10.44 -4.66
N ALA A 41 -2.60 -10.14 -4.96
CA ALA A 41 -3.15 -8.80 -4.96
C ALA A 41 -4.28 -8.74 -3.93
N VAL A 42 -4.24 -7.73 -3.06
CA VAL A 42 -5.25 -7.53 -2.01
C VAL A 42 -5.83 -6.14 -2.15
N ALA A 43 -7.15 -6.07 -2.32
CA ALA A 43 -7.92 -4.84 -2.23
C ALA A 43 -8.53 -4.74 -0.83
N GLY A 44 -8.39 -3.57 -0.22
CA GLY A 44 -8.98 -3.26 1.08
C GLY A 44 -10.33 -2.55 0.94
N ALA A 45 -10.93 -2.25 2.08
CA ALA A 45 -12.21 -1.56 2.13
C ALA A 45 -12.10 -0.14 1.55
N PRO A 46 -13.09 0.33 0.79
CA PRO A 46 -13.11 1.71 0.27
C PRO A 46 -13.16 2.72 1.41
N ILE A 47 -12.37 3.78 1.30
CA ILE A 47 -12.33 4.90 2.23
C ILE A 47 -13.06 6.07 1.60
N TRP A 48 -14.12 6.52 2.27
CA TRP A 48 -14.88 7.69 1.87
C TRP A 48 -14.35 8.91 2.61
N VAL A 49 -14.20 10.02 1.89
CA VAL A 49 -13.79 11.30 2.45
C VAL A 49 -14.87 12.28 2.08
N ASP A 50 -15.53 12.85 3.10
CA ASP A 50 -16.56 13.84 2.88
C ASP A 50 -15.96 15.09 2.21
N ARG A 51 -16.76 15.77 1.39
CA ARG A 51 -16.36 17.01 0.73
C ARG A 51 -16.11 18.12 1.75
N ASP A 52 -16.87 18.11 2.84
CA ASP A 52 -16.90 19.21 3.82
C ASP A 52 -16.04 18.94 5.07
N VAL A 53 -15.13 17.96 5.02
CA VAL A 53 -14.15 17.75 6.10
C VAL A 53 -13.24 18.96 6.27
N ASP A 54 -12.97 19.30 7.53
CA ASP A 54 -11.98 20.29 7.96
C ASP A 54 -10.55 19.71 7.93
N GLU A 55 -9.55 20.50 8.35
CA GLU A 55 -8.15 20.07 8.31
C GLU A 55 -7.89 18.85 9.22
N ALA A 56 -8.57 18.77 10.36
CA ALA A 56 -8.50 17.62 11.27
C ALA A 56 -9.08 16.35 10.63
N GLY A 57 -10.24 16.46 9.97
CA GLY A 57 -10.84 15.38 9.20
C GLY A 57 -10.00 14.96 8.00
N LEU A 58 -9.31 15.91 7.35
CA LEU A 58 -8.37 15.60 6.28
C LEU A 58 -7.15 14.82 6.79
N GLN A 59 -6.62 15.18 7.95
CA GLN A 59 -5.52 14.46 8.57
C GLN A 59 -5.95 13.05 9.01
N ALA A 60 -7.12 12.91 9.65
CA ALA A 60 -7.67 11.60 10.00
C ALA A 60 -7.89 10.71 8.76
N ALA A 61 -8.34 11.28 7.64
CA ALA A 61 -8.46 10.54 6.38
C ALA A 61 -7.09 10.10 5.83
N ARG A 62 -6.03 10.88 5.99
CA ARG A 62 -4.67 10.49 5.61
C ARG A 62 -4.18 9.32 6.45
N ASP A 63 -4.36 9.40 7.77
CA ASP A 63 -3.92 8.36 8.70
C ASP A 63 -4.68 7.05 8.46
N LEU A 64 -5.99 7.14 8.17
CA LEU A 64 -6.81 5.99 7.79
C LEU A 64 -6.34 5.37 6.47
N VAL A 65 -6.04 6.17 5.45
CA VAL A 65 -5.50 5.68 4.17
C VAL A 65 -4.18 4.94 4.41
N GLN A 66 -3.29 5.52 5.21
CA GLN A 66 -2.02 4.90 5.53
C GLN A 66 -2.21 3.55 6.23
N THR A 67 -3.02 3.52 7.30
CA THR A 67 -3.32 2.29 8.04
C THR A 67 -3.88 1.19 7.13
N ARG A 68 -4.83 1.53 6.24
CA ARG A 68 -5.42 0.56 5.31
C ARG A 68 -4.43 0.06 4.27
N LEU A 69 -3.53 0.91 3.79
CA LEU A 69 -2.46 0.51 2.88
C LEU A 69 -1.48 -0.45 3.55
N GLU A 70 -1.10 -0.19 4.80
CA GLU A 70 -0.25 -1.07 5.60
C GLU A 70 -0.92 -2.44 5.82
N GLU A 71 -2.21 -2.47 6.16
CA GLU A 71 -3.00 -3.70 6.31
C GLU A 71 -3.03 -4.54 5.03
N VAL A 72 -3.36 -3.94 3.88
CA VAL A 72 -3.45 -4.69 2.62
C VAL A 72 -2.08 -5.14 2.13
N THR A 73 -1.03 -4.38 2.44
CA THR A 73 0.35 -4.76 2.15
C THR A 73 0.75 -5.97 2.97
N ALA A 74 0.53 -5.94 4.29
CA ALA A 74 0.83 -7.07 5.17
C ALA A 74 0.07 -8.34 4.74
N ARG A 75 -1.20 -8.22 4.32
CA ARG A 75 -1.98 -9.34 3.79
C ARG A 75 -1.41 -9.88 2.49
N ALA A 76 -1.05 -9.00 1.54
CA ALA A 76 -0.46 -9.43 0.27
C ALA A 76 0.88 -10.14 0.50
N GLU A 77 1.71 -9.64 1.41
CA GLU A 77 2.98 -10.25 1.80
C GLU A 77 2.80 -11.62 2.47
N ALA A 78 1.84 -11.74 3.40
CA ALA A 78 1.52 -13.01 4.03
C ALA A 78 1.06 -14.08 3.02
N MET A 79 0.26 -13.71 2.01
CA MET A 79 -0.21 -14.61 0.96
C MET A 79 0.91 -15.19 0.09
N VAL A 80 2.03 -14.47 -0.07
CA VAL A 80 3.21 -14.96 -0.79
C VAL A 80 4.25 -15.61 0.13
N GLY A 81 3.93 -15.79 1.42
CA GLY A 81 4.78 -16.45 2.41
C GLY A 81 5.91 -15.58 2.95
N ARG A 82 5.72 -14.25 2.97
CA ARG A 82 6.68 -13.29 3.51
C ARG A 82 6.26 -12.95 4.95
N GLY A 83 7.15 -13.20 5.92
CA GLY A 83 6.94 -12.74 7.30
C GLY A 83 6.97 -11.21 7.40
N PRO A 84 6.32 -10.60 8.40
CA PRO A 84 6.30 -9.16 8.56
C PRO A 84 7.73 -8.65 8.78
N GLY A 85 8.19 -7.72 7.93
CA GLY A 85 9.37 -6.90 8.24
C GLY A 85 10.75 -7.43 7.85
N ALA A 86 10.92 -8.14 6.73
CA ALA A 86 12.26 -8.26 6.12
C ALA A 86 12.63 -6.97 5.35
N SER A 87 12.82 -5.88 6.08
CA SER A 87 13.48 -4.66 5.59
C SER A 87 14.25 -3.96 6.71
N GLU A 88 15.15 -4.69 7.37
CA GLU A 88 16.33 -4.12 8.03
C GLU A 88 17.53 -5.06 7.79
N GLY A 89 18.70 -4.48 7.53
CA GLY A 89 19.91 -5.17 7.07
C GLY A 89 20.38 -4.54 5.75
N GLY A 90 21.09 -3.42 5.78
CA GLY A 90 22.45 -3.36 6.31
C GLY A 90 23.42 -3.90 5.26
N SER A 91 24.03 -3.02 4.48
CA SER A 91 25.26 -3.35 3.78
C SER A 91 26.24 -2.22 4.06
N ARG A 92 27.21 -2.56 4.91
CA ARG A 92 28.60 -2.13 4.78
C ARG A 92 29.11 -2.40 3.36
#